data_AF-X0RE90-F1
#
_entry.id   AF-X0RE90-F1
#
_cell.length_a   1.000
_cell.length_b   1.000
_cell.length_c   1.000
_cell.angle_alpha   90.00
_cell.angle_beta   90.00
_cell.angle_gamma   90.00
#
_symmetry.space_group_name_H-M   'P 1'
#
loop_
_entity.id
_entity.type
_entity.pdbx_description
1 polymer ?
#
loop_
_entity_poly.entity_id
_entity_poly.type
_entity_poly.pdbx_seq_one_letter_code
_entity_poly.pdbx_strand_id
1 'polypeptide(L)'
;DDTYLAVYEGATCPPTTLLACNDNFCYYKSEVSFAVTQGTEYLIRVGGHDDWTGAGIISIDRDEPSRAENSYHVVTGSGTDASAVLDGFTITAGNANGSWEHRTSIGGGMYNEEGSPTITNCTFQSNSADDGGGMENYSYSSPTLTNCTFNGNSSVGPGGYYGWSYGGGMCNYDNSNPMLTNCTFSGNSARKWGEFNYPNEGGGMCNYESSPTLTNCTFQSNSADDGAGMYNEDSSPTLSNCTFSENSAGWDGGGMYNYWYSSPTLTNCTFSGNSAGWYGGGMNNEDSSPTLSNCTFSGNSAYRDGGGMENYPYSSPTLTNCTFSGNSAGDWGGGMDNWDNSSPTLTNCTFSGNSAEEGGG
;
A
#
# COMPACT_ATOMS: atom_id res chain seq x y z
N ASP A 1 -37.17 -17.92 49.05
CA ASP A 1 -37.24 -18.64 47.77
C ASP A 1 -36.56 -17.79 46.74
N ASP A 2 -35.23 -17.91 46.64
CA ASP A 2 -34.44 -17.06 45.74
C ASP A 2 -33.52 -17.94 44.87
N THR A 3 -33.04 -17.33 43.79
CA THR A 3 -32.27 -17.93 42.73
C THR A 3 -30.81 -18.12 43.18
N TYR A 4 -30.25 -19.32 43.05
CA TYR A 4 -28.83 -19.60 43.26
C TYR A 4 -28.06 -19.43 41.95
N LEU A 5 -26.91 -18.75 41.98
CA LEU A 5 -26.04 -18.63 40.82
C LEU A 5 -24.70 -19.32 41.09
N ALA A 6 -24.26 -20.17 40.19
CA ALA A 6 -22.94 -20.81 40.24
C ALA A 6 -22.26 -20.81 38.88
N VAL A 7 -20.96 -20.60 38.88
CA VAL A 7 -20.10 -20.60 37.69
C VAL A 7 -19.07 -21.71 37.82
N TYR A 8 -18.93 -22.49 36.76
CA TYR A 8 -18.00 -23.60 36.67
C TYR A 8 -17.08 -23.44 35.47
N GLU A 9 -15.90 -24.04 35.55
CA GLU A 9 -14.98 -24.18 34.43
C GLU A 9 -15.41 -25.34 33.51
N GLY A 10 -15.45 -25.08 32.20
CA GLY A 10 -15.86 -26.03 31.17
C GLY A 10 -17.36 -25.99 30.86
N ALA A 11 -17.72 -26.38 29.63
CA ALA A 11 -19.09 -26.30 29.11
C ALA A 11 -19.96 -27.57 29.32
N THR A 12 -19.38 -28.68 29.80
CA THR A 12 -20.07 -29.98 29.88
C THR A 12 -20.69 -30.25 31.26
N CYS A 13 -21.73 -31.09 31.31
CA CYS A 13 -22.38 -31.52 32.53
C CYS A 13 -22.01 -32.99 32.87
N PRO A 14 -21.49 -33.29 34.08
CA PRO A 14 -21.18 -32.37 35.16
C PRO A 14 -19.86 -31.63 34.89
N PRO A 15 -19.78 -30.32 35.20
CA PRO A 15 -18.54 -29.56 35.06
C PRO A 15 -17.51 -30.01 36.10
N THR A 16 -16.23 -29.81 35.79
CA THR A 16 -15.14 -30.37 36.58
C THR A 16 -14.71 -29.51 37.77
N THR A 17 -14.94 -28.19 37.72
CA THR A 17 -14.45 -27.25 38.74
C THR A 17 -15.48 -26.15 39.03
N LEU A 18 -15.87 -25.93 40.29
CA LEU A 18 -16.66 -24.77 40.72
C LEU A 18 -15.74 -23.55 40.90
N LEU A 19 -16.05 -22.44 40.23
CA LEU A 19 -15.25 -21.20 40.27
C LEU A 19 -15.82 -20.19 41.25
N ALA A 20 -17.14 -20.00 41.26
CA ALA A 20 -17.82 -19.09 42.19
C ALA A 20 -19.27 -19.50 42.35
N CYS A 21 -19.84 -19.21 43.53
CA CYS A 21 -21.27 -19.37 43.78
C CYS A 21 -21.79 -18.30 44.74
N ASN A 22 -23.09 -18.02 44.64
CA ASN A 22 -23.79 -17.12 45.56
C ASN A 22 -25.24 -17.58 45.77
N ASP A 23 -25.62 -17.70 47.05
CA ASP A 23 -26.97 -17.93 47.57
C ASP A 23 -27.38 -16.75 48.48
N ASN A 24 -27.89 -15.66 47.92
CA ASN A 24 -28.19 -14.47 48.74
C ASN A 24 -29.27 -14.74 49.80
N PHE A 25 -29.01 -14.26 51.03
CA PHE A 25 -30.04 -14.01 52.05
C PHE A 25 -30.20 -12.49 52.26
N CYS A 26 -31.46 -12.03 52.39
CA CYS A 26 -31.86 -10.65 52.71
C CYS A 26 -31.65 -9.56 51.63
N TYR A 27 -32.56 -9.54 50.63
CA TYR A 27 -32.89 -8.39 49.76
C TYR A 27 -31.89 -7.97 48.65
N TYR A 28 -30.90 -8.79 48.30
CA TYR A 28 -29.97 -8.50 47.19
C TYR A 28 -30.16 -9.44 45.98
N LYS A 29 -29.90 -8.94 44.77
CA LYS A 29 -29.92 -9.73 43.52
C LYS A 29 -28.77 -10.73 43.50
N SER A 30 -29.01 -11.98 43.10
CA SER A 30 -27.96 -13.01 42.98
C SER A 30 -26.88 -12.56 42.00
N GLU A 31 -25.66 -12.43 42.51
CA GLU A 31 -24.48 -11.95 41.78
C GLU A 31 -23.28 -12.82 42.12
N VAL A 32 -22.51 -13.23 41.12
CA VAL A 32 -21.23 -13.95 41.28
C VAL A 32 -20.14 -13.20 40.53
N SER A 33 -18.98 -13.06 41.15
CA SER A 33 -17.79 -12.48 40.51
C SER A 33 -16.66 -13.50 40.57
N PHE A 34 -16.00 -13.74 39.46
CA PHE A 34 -14.86 -14.64 39.35
C PHE A 34 -13.87 -14.14 38.31
N ALA A 35 -12.61 -14.53 38.44
CA ALA A 35 -11.60 -14.23 37.44
C ALA A 35 -11.82 -15.10 36.20
N VAL A 36 -11.83 -14.47 35.03
CA VAL A 36 -11.94 -15.15 33.74
C VAL A 36 -10.57 -15.27 33.09
N THR A 37 -10.37 -16.37 32.37
CA THR A 37 -9.19 -16.68 31.58
C THR A 37 -9.61 -16.73 30.11
N GLN A 38 -8.78 -16.12 29.26
CA GLN A 38 -9.01 -16.06 27.83
C GLN A 38 -9.12 -17.46 27.19
N GLY A 39 -10.03 -17.63 26.22
CA GLY A 39 -10.16 -18.87 25.44
C GLY A 39 -10.74 -20.04 26.22
N THR A 40 -11.35 -19.75 27.38
CA THR A 40 -11.94 -20.75 28.27
C THR A 40 -13.46 -20.60 28.28
N GLU A 41 -14.18 -21.72 28.21
CA GLU A 41 -15.63 -21.74 28.34
C GLU A 41 -16.06 -21.89 29.81
N TYR A 42 -17.14 -21.20 30.17
CA TYR A 42 -17.70 -21.22 31.53
C TYR A 42 -19.17 -21.64 31.50
N LEU A 43 -19.52 -22.65 32.31
CA LEU A 43 -20.91 -23.05 32.53
C LEU A 43 -21.49 -22.25 33.70
N ILE A 44 -22.56 -21.52 33.45
CA ILE A 44 -23.34 -20.82 34.48
C ILE A 44 -24.61 -21.61 34.76
N ARG A 45 -24.81 -21.96 36.02
CA ARG A 45 -26.03 -22.62 36.49
C ARG A 45 -26.83 -21.66 37.34
N VAL A 46 -28.11 -21.57 37.01
CA VAL A 46 -29.12 -20.81 37.73
C VAL A 46 -30.04 -21.83 38.41
N GLY A 47 -29.92 -21.99 39.72
CA GLY A 47 -30.86 -22.76 40.53
C GLY A 47 -32.04 -21.89 40.94
N GLY A 48 -33.25 -22.43 40.93
CA GLY A 48 -34.46 -21.81 41.44
C GLY A 48 -34.96 -22.48 42.73
N HIS A 49 -36.12 -22.04 43.21
CA HIS A 49 -36.83 -22.69 44.31
C HIS A 49 -37.39 -24.07 43.90
N ASP A 50 -37.54 -25.00 44.86
CA ASP A 50 -38.08 -26.37 44.64
C ASP A 50 -37.35 -27.21 43.57
N ASP A 51 -36.01 -27.24 43.59
CA ASP A 51 -35.15 -28.05 42.70
C ASP A 51 -35.17 -27.67 41.21
N TRP A 52 -35.77 -26.53 40.83
CA TRP A 52 -35.72 -26.07 39.45
C TRP A 52 -34.31 -25.62 39.08
N THR A 53 -33.80 -26.03 37.92
CA THR A 53 -32.47 -25.61 37.45
C THR A 53 -32.52 -25.19 35.99
N GLY A 54 -31.84 -24.11 35.64
CA GLY A 54 -31.53 -23.69 34.28
C GLY A 54 -30.02 -23.56 34.07
N ALA A 55 -29.55 -23.83 32.85
CA ALA A 55 -28.14 -23.70 32.47
C ALA A 55 -27.98 -22.70 31.33
N GLY A 56 -26.97 -21.84 31.42
CA GLY A 56 -26.50 -20.96 30.34
C GLY A 56 -24.99 -21.10 30.18
N ILE A 57 -24.49 -21.01 28.96
CA ILE A 57 -23.05 -21.03 28.68
C ILE A 57 -22.63 -19.61 28.34
N ILE A 58 -21.54 -19.13 28.95
CA ILE A 58 -20.83 -17.93 28.50
C ILE A 58 -19.49 -18.38 27.92
N SER A 59 -19.29 -18.08 26.63
CA SER A 59 -17.99 -18.22 25.96
C SER A 59 -17.30 -16.86 25.91
N ILE A 60 -16.02 -16.82 26.26
CA ILE A 60 -15.16 -15.63 26.14
C ILE A 60 -14.09 -15.95 25.12
N ASP A 61 -14.39 -15.62 23.86
CA ASP A 61 -13.46 -15.81 22.76
C ASP A 61 -12.72 -14.51 22.41
N ARG A 62 -11.53 -14.65 21.84
CA ARG A 62 -10.99 -13.64 20.95
C ARG A 62 -11.43 -14.02 19.54
N ASP A 63 -12.49 -13.39 19.05
CA ASP A 63 -12.39 -12.99 17.65
C ASP A 63 -11.28 -11.93 17.64
N GLU A 64 -10.02 -12.35 17.44
CA GLU A 64 -9.07 -11.46 16.77
C GLU A 64 -9.74 -11.23 15.43
N PRO A 65 -10.33 -10.04 15.16
CA PRO A 65 -11.14 -9.87 13.97
C PRO A 65 -10.24 -10.23 12.80
N SER A 66 -10.56 -11.35 12.16
CA SER A 66 -9.89 -11.70 10.93
C SER A 66 -10.19 -10.56 9.96
N ARG A 67 -9.28 -10.28 9.03
CA ARG A 67 -9.54 -9.23 8.03
C ARG A 67 -10.88 -9.42 7.29
N ALA A 68 -11.42 -10.65 7.28
CA ALA A 68 -12.71 -10.98 6.68
C ALA A 68 -13.91 -10.22 7.27
N GLU A 69 -13.79 -9.64 8.47
CA GLU A 69 -14.87 -8.88 9.11
C GLU A 69 -14.71 -7.36 8.95
N ASN A 70 -13.58 -6.91 8.39
CA ASN A 70 -13.32 -5.49 8.22
C ASN A 70 -14.12 -4.90 7.06
N SER A 71 -14.31 -3.57 7.10
CA SER A 71 -14.91 -2.84 5.98
C SER A 71 -14.06 -2.98 4.71
N TYR A 72 -14.73 -3.09 3.56
CA TYR A 72 -14.03 -3.03 2.27
C TYR A 72 -13.33 -1.69 2.10
N HIS A 73 -14.09 -0.59 2.22
CA HIS A 73 -13.56 0.77 2.26
C HIS A 73 -13.85 1.38 3.62
N VAL A 74 -12.84 1.94 4.28
CA VAL A 74 -13.05 2.67 5.54
C VAL A 74 -13.73 4.02 5.27
N VAL A 75 -13.36 4.66 4.15
CA VAL A 75 -13.93 5.94 3.69
C VAL A 75 -14.31 5.82 2.21
N THR A 76 -15.41 6.44 1.80
CA THR A 76 -15.68 6.72 0.39
C THR A 76 -15.80 8.22 0.16
N GLY A 77 -15.06 8.74 -0.82
CA GLY A 77 -15.17 10.11 -1.32
C GLY A 77 -15.87 10.20 -2.67
N SER A 78 -16.53 9.12 -3.12
CA SER A 78 -17.16 9.05 -4.43
C SER A 78 -18.25 10.12 -4.63
N GLY A 79 -18.26 10.74 -5.81
CA GLY A 79 -19.19 11.81 -6.18
C GLY A 79 -19.03 13.12 -5.37
N THR A 80 -17.97 13.27 -4.59
CA THR A 80 -17.68 14.51 -3.85
C THR A 80 -16.84 15.48 -4.68
N ASP A 81 -16.84 16.76 -4.29
CA ASP A 81 -15.92 17.76 -4.82
C ASP A 81 -14.95 18.26 -3.74
N ALA A 82 -14.11 19.24 -4.09
CA ALA A 82 -13.09 19.77 -3.20
C ALA A 82 -13.65 20.42 -1.90
N SER A 83 -14.97 20.65 -1.80
CA SER A 83 -15.61 21.14 -0.58
C SER A 83 -15.82 20.05 0.48
N ALA A 84 -15.78 18.77 0.08
CA ALA A 84 -15.67 17.66 1.02
C ALA A 84 -14.23 17.60 1.56
N VAL A 85 -14.08 17.81 2.86
CA VAL A 85 -12.78 17.86 3.53
C VAL A 85 -12.64 16.74 4.54
N LEU A 86 -11.58 15.94 4.40
CA LEU A 86 -11.14 14.97 5.40
C LEU A 86 -9.83 15.47 6.02
N ASP A 87 -9.85 15.85 7.31
CA ASP A 87 -8.70 16.47 7.98
C ASP A 87 -8.35 15.78 9.30
N GLY A 88 -7.11 15.29 9.42
CA GLY A 88 -6.55 14.82 10.69
C GLY A 88 -6.92 13.39 11.11
N PHE A 89 -7.43 12.56 10.20
CA PHE A 89 -7.87 11.20 10.50
C PHE A 89 -6.80 10.14 10.25
N THR A 90 -6.82 9.07 11.04
CA THR A 90 -6.17 7.81 10.70
C THR A 90 -7.21 6.87 10.10
N ILE A 91 -6.97 6.47 8.85
CA ILE A 91 -7.78 5.54 8.07
C ILE A 91 -7.04 4.21 8.04
N THR A 92 -7.58 3.19 8.72
CA THR A 92 -6.87 1.91 8.91
C THR A 92 -7.81 0.73 8.92
N ALA A 93 -7.23 -0.46 8.76
CA ALA A 93 -7.89 -1.75 8.79
C ALA A 93 -8.87 -2.02 7.63
N GLY A 94 -8.89 -1.18 6.59
CA GLY A 94 -9.58 -1.48 5.34
C GLY A 94 -9.14 -2.81 4.73
N ASN A 95 -10.09 -3.55 4.18
CA ASN A 95 -9.84 -4.86 3.56
C ASN A 95 -10.78 -5.07 2.37
N ALA A 96 -10.54 -4.37 1.26
CA ALA A 96 -11.31 -4.51 0.04
C ALA A 96 -10.96 -5.83 -0.68
N ASN A 97 -11.51 -6.95 -0.21
CA ASN A 97 -11.30 -8.30 -0.76
C ASN A 97 -12.59 -8.90 -1.37
N GLY A 98 -13.53 -8.03 -1.77
CA GLY A 98 -14.78 -8.41 -2.42
C GLY A 98 -14.63 -8.60 -3.93
N SER A 99 -15.68 -8.31 -4.70
CA SER A 99 -15.64 -8.38 -6.16
C SER A 99 -15.53 -7.01 -6.82
N TRP A 100 -14.88 -7.00 -8.00
CA TRP A 100 -14.79 -5.83 -8.87
C TRP A 100 -16.17 -5.33 -9.33
N GLU A 101 -17.11 -6.23 -9.61
CA GLU A 101 -18.47 -5.89 -10.07
C GLU A 101 -19.21 -4.96 -9.09
N HIS A 102 -18.84 -5.04 -7.81
CA HIS A 102 -19.38 -4.19 -6.75
C HIS A 102 -18.39 -3.14 -6.25
N ARG A 103 -17.23 -3.01 -6.91
CA ARG A 103 -16.12 -2.12 -6.51
C ARG A 103 -15.63 -2.36 -5.08
N THR A 104 -15.84 -3.57 -4.56
CA THR A 104 -15.48 -3.96 -3.18
C THR A 104 -14.08 -4.57 -3.06
N SER A 105 -13.33 -4.60 -4.17
CA SER A 105 -11.96 -5.12 -4.24
C SER A 105 -10.89 -4.02 -4.28
N ILE A 106 -11.25 -2.74 -4.22
CA ILE A 106 -10.32 -1.61 -4.43
C ILE A 106 -10.40 -0.60 -3.30
N GLY A 107 -9.39 0.25 -3.10
CA GLY A 107 -9.48 1.38 -2.18
C GLY A 107 -9.76 0.97 -0.74
N GLY A 108 -8.87 0.17 -0.16
CA GLY A 108 -9.07 -0.43 1.17
C GLY A 108 -9.27 0.65 2.24
N GLY A 109 -8.35 1.61 2.30
CA GLY A 109 -8.52 2.77 3.17
C GLY A 109 -9.60 3.70 2.63
N MET A 110 -9.46 4.13 1.39
CA MET A 110 -10.41 5.04 0.76
C MET A 110 -10.66 4.73 -0.71
N TYR A 111 -11.93 4.78 -1.11
CA TYR A 111 -12.34 4.66 -2.51
C TYR A 111 -12.99 5.96 -3.01
N ASN A 112 -12.47 6.48 -4.12
CA ASN A 112 -12.99 7.65 -4.80
C ASN A 112 -13.34 7.31 -6.25
N GLU A 113 -14.62 7.38 -6.60
CA GLU A 113 -15.11 7.27 -7.97
C GLU A 113 -15.84 8.55 -8.35
N GLU A 114 -15.39 9.20 -9.43
CA GLU A 114 -15.89 10.52 -9.85
C GLU A 114 -15.88 11.56 -8.70
N GLY A 115 -15.00 11.34 -7.72
CA GLY A 115 -14.89 12.13 -6.50
C GLY A 115 -13.56 12.86 -6.42
N SER A 116 -13.56 14.13 -6.02
CA SER A 116 -12.34 14.94 -5.87
C SER A 116 -12.28 15.66 -4.53
N PRO A 117 -12.35 14.94 -3.38
CA PRO A 117 -12.29 15.55 -2.06
C PRO A 117 -10.93 16.18 -1.75
N THR A 118 -10.92 17.09 -0.78
CA THR A 118 -9.70 17.61 -0.17
C THR A 118 -9.34 16.77 1.05
N ILE A 119 -8.11 16.25 1.10
CA ILE A 119 -7.65 15.36 2.16
C ILE A 119 -6.38 15.95 2.78
N THR A 120 -6.41 16.26 4.07
CA THR A 120 -5.32 16.94 4.75
C THR A 120 -4.92 16.23 6.04
N ASN A 121 -3.62 16.18 6.33
CA ASN A 121 -3.10 15.65 7.60
C ASN A 121 -3.61 14.24 7.95
N CYS A 122 -3.95 13.43 6.94
CA CYS A 122 -4.53 12.11 7.14
C CYS A 122 -3.46 11.02 7.03
N THR A 123 -3.66 9.92 7.75
CA THR A 123 -2.79 8.74 7.69
C THR A 123 -3.59 7.54 7.22
N PHE A 124 -3.27 6.99 6.05
CA PHE A 124 -3.75 5.72 5.55
C PHE A 124 -2.76 4.63 5.97
N GLN A 125 -3.16 3.76 6.90
CA GLN A 125 -2.26 2.80 7.51
C GLN A 125 -2.80 1.37 7.44
N SER A 126 -1.96 0.42 7.00
CA SER A 126 -2.25 -1.02 7.09
C SER A 126 -3.60 -1.43 6.47
N ASN A 127 -4.03 -0.70 5.45
CA ASN A 127 -5.18 -1.07 4.66
C ASN A 127 -4.77 -2.05 3.56
N SER A 128 -5.72 -2.83 3.06
CA SER A 128 -5.49 -3.69 1.91
C SER A 128 -6.67 -3.73 0.99
N ALA A 129 -6.34 -3.95 -0.27
CA ALA A 129 -7.27 -4.14 -1.35
C ALA A 129 -6.63 -5.07 -2.38
N ASP A 130 -7.34 -5.38 -3.46
CA ASP A 130 -6.70 -5.82 -4.69
C ASP A 130 -5.96 -4.62 -5.30
N ASP A 131 -6.60 -3.45 -5.37
CA ASP A 131 -6.01 -2.22 -5.93
C ASP A 131 -6.11 -1.04 -4.96
N GLY A 132 -5.07 -0.21 -4.88
CA GLY A 132 -5.12 0.99 -4.05
C GLY A 132 -5.30 0.65 -2.57
N GLY A 133 -4.37 -0.13 -2.01
CA GLY A 133 -4.48 -0.64 -0.64
C GLY A 133 -4.83 0.46 0.36
N GLY A 134 -4.12 1.58 0.30
CA GLY A 134 -4.44 2.79 1.07
C GLY A 134 -5.56 3.63 0.43
N MET A 135 -5.48 3.88 -0.88
CA MET A 135 -6.48 4.67 -1.61
C MET A 135 -6.58 4.28 -3.08
N GLU A 136 -7.80 4.26 -3.60
CA GLU A 136 -8.09 4.13 -5.02
C GLU A 136 -8.79 5.39 -5.53
N ASN A 137 -8.27 5.96 -6.61
CA ASN A 137 -8.89 7.04 -7.37
C ASN A 137 -9.25 6.52 -8.76
N TYR A 138 -10.54 6.48 -9.05
CA TYR A 138 -11.10 5.84 -10.22
C TYR A 138 -12.03 6.79 -10.99
N SER A 139 -11.96 6.75 -12.32
CA SER A 139 -12.85 7.45 -13.26
C SER A 139 -12.95 8.96 -12.99
N TYR A 140 -11.97 9.70 -13.49
CA TYR A 140 -11.88 11.16 -13.36
C TYR A 140 -11.78 11.67 -11.91
N SER A 141 -11.34 10.82 -10.97
CA SER A 141 -11.18 11.17 -9.56
C SER A 141 -9.85 11.90 -9.34
N SER A 142 -9.91 13.17 -8.93
CA SER A 142 -8.70 14.01 -8.77
C SER A 142 -8.66 14.69 -7.40
N PRO A 143 -8.60 13.91 -6.30
CA PRO A 143 -8.50 14.50 -4.95
C PRO A 143 -7.23 15.33 -4.79
N THR A 144 -7.30 16.30 -3.87
CA THR A 144 -6.13 17.07 -3.45
C THR A 144 -5.68 16.57 -2.08
N LEU A 145 -4.44 16.11 -1.99
CA LEU A 145 -3.85 15.60 -0.75
C LEU A 145 -2.74 16.53 -0.26
N THR A 146 -2.77 16.88 1.02
CA THR A 146 -1.71 17.68 1.66
C THR A 146 -1.31 17.10 3.01
N ASN A 147 -0.02 16.90 3.22
CA ASN A 147 0.54 16.34 4.47
C ASN A 147 -0.05 14.97 4.82
N CYS A 148 -0.34 14.13 3.82
CA CYS A 148 -0.91 12.81 4.04
C CYS A 148 0.19 11.73 4.09
N THR A 149 -0.04 10.68 4.87
CA THR A 149 0.88 9.55 4.98
C THR A 149 0.18 8.25 4.58
N PHE A 150 0.79 7.46 3.71
CA PHE A 150 0.40 6.12 3.32
C PHE A 150 1.46 5.15 3.87
N ASN A 151 1.13 4.41 4.92
CA ASN A 151 2.08 3.58 5.64
C ASN A 151 1.65 2.11 5.69
N GLY A 152 2.46 1.21 5.14
CA GLY A 152 2.27 -0.22 5.29
C GLY A 152 0.96 -0.74 4.67
N ASN A 153 0.43 -0.07 3.65
CA ASN A 153 -0.74 -0.52 2.92
C ASN A 153 -0.34 -1.55 1.86
N SER A 154 -1.26 -2.44 1.49
CA SER A 154 -0.94 -3.55 0.58
C SER A 154 -1.99 -3.79 -0.50
N SER A 155 -1.55 -4.04 -1.72
CA SER A 155 -2.36 -4.75 -2.72
C SER A 155 -2.07 -6.25 -2.64
N VAL A 156 -3.11 -7.08 -2.54
CA VAL A 156 -2.99 -8.54 -2.29
C VAL A 156 -3.96 -9.40 -3.12
N GLY A 157 -4.45 -8.88 -4.24
CA GLY A 157 -5.47 -9.52 -5.06
C GLY A 157 -4.99 -10.10 -6.39
N PRO A 158 -5.84 -10.87 -7.10
CA PRO A 158 -5.60 -11.30 -8.49
C PRO A 158 -5.41 -10.17 -9.52
N GLY A 159 -5.41 -8.91 -9.09
CA GLY A 159 -5.79 -7.77 -9.92
C GLY A 159 -7.31 -7.75 -10.19
N GLY A 160 -7.85 -6.62 -10.64
CA GLY A 160 -9.26 -6.47 -11.02
C GLY A 160 -9.70 -7.38 -12.19
N TYR A 161 -10.86 -7.09 -12.79
CA TYR A 161 -11.50 -7.90 -13.85
C TYR A 161 -10.60 -8.25 -15.06
N TYR A 162 -9.51 -7.50 -15.28
CA TYR A 162 -8.55 -7.73 -16.35
C TYR A 162 -7.26 -8.45 -15.93
N GLY A 163 -7.11 -8.87 -14.67
CA GLY A 163 -5.92 -9.55 -14.17
C GLY A 163 -4.73 -8.63 -13.92
N TRP A 164 -5.01 -7.33 -13.85
CA TRP A 164 -4.07 -6.27 -13.52
C TRP A 164 -4.71 -5.52 -12.36
N SER A 165 -4.00 -5.39 -11.24
CA SER A 165 -3.77 -4.10 -10.58
C SER A 165 -3.28 -4.20 -9.12
N TYR A 166 -2.93 -3.11 -8.43
CA TYR A 166 -1.75 -2.24 -8.48
C TYR A 166 -1.80 -1.31 -7.24
N GLY A 167 -0.69 -0.72 -6.79
CA GLY A 167 -0.76 0.43 -5.86
C GLY A 167 -0.93 0.06 -4.40
N GLY A 168 0.13 -0.45 -3.75
CA GLY A 168 0.05 -0.79 -2.33
C GLY A 168 -0.41 0.41 -1.48
N GLY A 169 0.17 1.59 -1.73
CA GLY A 169 -0.23 2.84 -1.10
C GLY A 169 -1.44 3.50 -1.77
N MET A 170 -1.33 3.81 -3.06
CA MET A 170 -2.38 4.46 -3.84
C MET A 170 -2.41 3.96 -5.28
N CYS A 171 -3.60 3.78 -5.87
CA CYS A 171 -3.74 3.73 -7.32
C CYS A 171 -4.59 4.86 -7.88
N ASN A 172 -4.20 5.28 -9.09
CA ASN A 172 -4.91 6.24 -9.92
C ASN A 172 -5.19 5.60 -11.27
N TYR A 173 -6.47 5.50 -11.61
CA TYR A 173 -6.92 4.80 -12.80
C TYR A 173 -8.02 5.59 -13.53
N ASP A 174 -8.01 5.50 -14.86
CA ASP A 174 -8.99 6.11 -15.75
C ASP A 174 -9.10 7.63 -15.56
N ASN A 175 -8.11 8.36 -16.08
CA ASN A 175 -8.08 9.82 -16.09
C ASN A 175 -8.17 10.46 -14.68
N SER A 176 -7.68 9.76 -13.67
CA SER A 176 -7.70 10.19 -12.27
C SER A 176 -6.38 10.88 -11.91
N ASN A 177 -6.39 12.20 -11.75
CA ASN A 177 -5.17 13.01 -11.71
C ASN A 177 -5.03 13.75 -10.36
N PRO A 178 -4.81 13.05 -9.24
CA PRO A 178 -4.71 13.74 -7.95
C PRO A 178 -3.51 14.68 -7.88
N MET A 179 -3.64 15.67 -7.00
CA MET A 179 -2.57 16.59 -6.64
C MET A 179 -2.07 16.30 -5.23
N LEU A 180 -0.79 15.98 -5.08
CA LEU A 180 -0.20 15.63 -3.80
C LEU A 180 0.89 16.63 -3.41
N THR A 181 0.79 17.16 -2.19
CA THR A 181 1.82 18.03 -1.60
C THR A 181 2.25 17.49 -0.24
N ASN A 182 3.56 17.39 -0.01
CA ASN A 182 4.14 16.92 1.26
C ASN A 182 3.60 15.55 1.71
N CYS A 183 3.33 14.64 0.78
CA CYS A 183 2.79 13.32 1.11
C CYS A 183 3.92 12.28 1.22
N THR A 184 3.74 11.30 2.09
CA THR A 184 4.71 10.22 2.32
C THR A 184 4.08 8.87 2.04
N PHE A 185 4.73 8.04 1.22
CA PHE A 185 4.40 6.65 0.94
C PHE A 185 5.52 5.78 1.50
N SER A 186 5.29 5.11 2.63
CA SER A 186 6.30 4.31 3.32
C SER A 186 5.86 2.86 3.54
N GLY A 187 6.74 1.92 3.21
CA GLY A 187 6.53 0.50 3.54
C GLY A 187 5.32 -0.13 2.86
N ASN A 188 4.78 0.47 1.80
CA ASN A 188 3.63 -0.08 1.09
C ASN A 188 4.10 -1.18 0.14
N SER A 189 3.25 -2.18 -0.09
CA SER A 189 3.65 -3.34 -0.90
C SER A 189 2.57 -3.78 -1.89
N ALA A 190 2.95 -3.98 -3.14
CA ALA A 190 2.18 -4.75 -4.10
C ALA A 190 2.68 -6.20 -4.09
N ARG A 191 1.81 -7.16 -3.78
CA ARG A 191 2.21 -8.56 -3.57
C ARG A 191 1.57 -9.49 -4.57
N LYS A 192 2.40 -10.40 -5.08
CA LYS A 192 2.00 -11.49 -5.96
C LYS A 192 0.86 -12.32 -5.40
N TRP A 193 -0.21 -12.39 -6.18
CA TRP A 193 -1.31 -13.30 -5.94
C TRP A 193 -1.24 -14.53 -6.86
N GLY A 194 -0.93 -15.68 -6.29
CA GLY A 194 -0.94 -16.97 -7.00
C GLY A 194 0.27 -17.25 -7.90
N GLU A 195 0.12 -18.22 -8.81
CA GLU A 195 1.18 -18.74 -9.70
C GLU A 195 1.27 -18.03 -11.06
N PHE A 196 0.36 -17.10 -11.37
CA PHE A 196 0.38 -16.38 -12.65
C PHE A 196 1.58 -15.40 -12.72
N ASN A 197 2.14 -15.21 -13.91
CA ASN A 197 3.39 -14.47 -14.15
C ASN A 197 3.16 -12.98 -14.50
N TYR A 198 2.04 -12.39 -14.06
CA TYR A 198 1.90 -10.94 -14.18
C TYR A 198 2.71 -10.28 -13.05
N PRO A 199 3.46 -9.20 -13.35
CA PRO A 199 4.11 -8.43 -12.31
C PRO A 199 3.07 -7.85 -11.34
N ASN A 200 3.54 -7.39 -10.18
CA ASN A 200 2.78 -6.58 -9.24
C ASN A 200 3.43 -5.22 -9.19
N GLU A 201 2.66 -4.15 -9.33
CA GLU A 201 3.23 -2.88 -9.73
C GLU A 201 2.80 -1.73 -8.80
N GLY A 202 3.72 -0.77 -8.61
CA GLY A 202 3.44 0.44 -7.84
C GLY A 202 3.29 0.20 -6.34
N GLY A 203 4.31 -0.33 -5.67
CA GLY A 203 4.25 -0.58 -4.22
C GLY A 203 3.80 0.64 -3.43
N GLY A 204 4.40 1.80 -3.71
CA GLY A 204 3.95 3.10 -3.20
C GLY A 204 2.75 3.66 -3.95
N MET A 205 2.89 3.85 -5.27
CA MET A 205 1.84 4.40 -6.13
C MET A 205 1.83 3.75 -7.52
N CYS A 206 0.65 3.58 -8.08
CA CYS A 206 0.48 3.25 -9.50
C CYS A 206 -0.42 4.24 -10.23
N ASN A 207 -0.16 4.38 -11.52
CA ASN A 207 -0.83 5.31 -12.40
C ASN A 207 -1.11 4.64 -13.75
N TYR A 208 -2.40 4.56 -14.12
CA TYR A 208 -2.88 4.05 -15.41
C TYR A 208 -3.75 5.09 -16.07
N GLU A 209 -3.36 5.49 -17.28
CA GLU A 209 -4.06 6.54 -18.03
C GLU A 209 -4.29 7.79 -17.17
N SER A 210 -3.35 8.07 -16.25
CA SER A 210 -3.52 8.98 -15.13
C SER A 210 -2.19 9.65 -14.81
N SER A 211 -2.14 10.97 -14.87
CA SER A 211 -0.90 11.76 -14.75
C SER A 211 -0.95 12.69 -13.53
N PRO A 212 -0.80 12.17 -12.30
CA PRO A 212 -0.84 12.99 -11.10
C PRO A 212 0.29 14.03 -11.03
N THR A 213 0.07 15.05 -10.21
CA THR A 213 1.09 16.07 -9.90
C THR A 213 1.54 15.95 -8.45
N LEU A 214 2.84 15.77 -8.23
CA LEU A 214 3.43 15.57 -6.91
C LEU A 214 4.46 16.65 -6.61
N THR A 215 4.36 17.24 -5.42
CA THR A 215 5.34 18.22 -4.91
C THR A 215 5.78 17.82 -3.51
N ASN A 216 7.09 17.80 -3.28
CA ASN A 216 7.69 17.48 -1.98
C ASN A 216 7.21 16.12 -1.40
N CYS A 217 6.99 15.12 -2.26
CA CYS A 217 6.51 13.82 -1.82
C CYS A 217 7.68 12.84 -1.60
N THR A 218 7.50 11.89 -0.69
CA THR A 218 8.51 10.87 -0.37
C THR A 218 7.94 9.48 -0.60
N PHE A 219 8.67 8.63 -1.31
CA PHE A 219 8.41 7.20 -1.50
C PHE A 219 9.57 6.43 -0.88
N GLN A 220 9.33 5.77 0.25
CA GLN A 220 10.37 5.11 1.02
C GLN A 220 10.04 3.63 1.32
N SER A 221 11.00 2.75 1.08
CA SER A 221 10.91 1.33 1.50
C SER A 221 9.65 0.63 0.98
N ASN A 222 9.13 1.04 -0.17
CA ASN A 222 8.01 0.36 -0.81
C ASN A 222 8.53 -0.83 -1.61
N SER A 223 7.69 -1.84 -1.84
CA SER A 223 8.06 -3.06 -2.55
C SER A 223 6.99 -3.50 -3.54
N ALA A 224 7.42 -3.93 -4.72
CA ALA A 224 6.58 -4.48 -5.78
C ALA A 224 7.46 -5.39 -6.66
N ASP A 225 6.92 -6.03 -7.68
CA ASP A 225 7.76 -6.58 -8.75
C ASP A 225 8.25 -5.45 -9.64
N ASP A 226 7.41 -4.46 -9.94
CA ASP A 226 7.71 -3.38 -10.87
C ASP A 226 7.34 -2.01 -10.30
N GLY A 227 8.20 -1.00 -10.51
CA GLY A 227 7.94 0.36 -10.06
C GLY A 227 7.66 0.45 -8.57
N ALA A 228 8.52 -0.12 -7.72
CA ALA A 228 8.21 -0.31 -6.30
C ALA A 228 7.89 0.99 -5.56
N GLY A 229 8.58 2.09 -5.86
CA GLY A 229 8.15 3.42 -5.43
C GLY A 229 6.93 3.91 -6.22
N MET A 230 7.06 3.99 -7.54
CA MET A 230 6.00 4.40 -8.45
C MET A 230 6.02 3.63 -9.77
N TYR A 231 4.87 3.17 -10.23
CA TYR A 231 4.69 2.61 -11.57
C TYR A 231 3.78 3.51 -12.41
N ASN A 232 4.13 3.71 -13.68
CA ASN A 232 3.39 4.53 -14.64
C ASN A 232 3.18 3.75 -15.94
N GLU A 233 1.93 3.66 -16.38
CA GLU A 233 1.54 3.09 -17.68
C GLU A 233 0.56 4.00 -18.40
N ASP A 234 0.86 4.33 -19.66
CA ASP A 234 0.19 5.39 -20.43
C ASP A 234 -0.02 6.67 -19.60
N SER A 235 0.99 7.00 -18.78
CA SER A 235 0.88 7.98 -17.70
C SER A 235 2.14 8.83 -17.62
N SER A 236 1.99 10.15 -17.64
CA SER A 236 3.11 11.09 -17.63
C SER A 236 3.03 12.05 -16.43
N PRO A 237 3.20 11.56 -15.20
CA PRO A 237 3.10 12.40 -14.01
C PRO A 237 4.18 13.50 -13.97
N THR A 238 3.87 14.57 -13.24
CA THR A 238 4.81 15.68 -13.00
C THR A 238 5.24 15.70 -11.54
N LEU A 239 6.56 15.61 -11.30
CA LEU A 239 7.13 15.52 -9.97
C LEU A 239 8.13 16.66 -9.73
N SER A 240 8.01 17.31 -8.57
CA SER A 240 8.92 18.36 -8.12
C SER A 240 9.38 18.10 -6.69
N ASN A 241 10.69 18.16 -6.46
CA ASN A 241 11.32 17.97 -5.15
C ASN A 241 10.89 16.65 -4.46
N CYS A 242 10.67 15.59 -5.23
CA CYS A 242 10.26 14.30 -4.69
C CYS A 242 11.47 13.41 -4.39
N THR A 243 11.33 12.53 -3.40
CA THR A 243 12.37 11.57 -3.01
C THR A 243 11.85 10.14 -3.13
N PHE A 244 12.60 9.29 -3.81
CA PHE A 244 12.41 7.85 -3.89
C PHE A 244 13.61 7.19 -3.22
N SER A 245 13.42 6.54 -2.07
CA SER A 245 14.52 5.95 -1.32
C SER A 245 14.24 4.54 -0.85
N GLU A 246 15.23 3.65 -0.98
CA GLU A 246 15.18 2.30 -0.40
C GLU A 246 13.99 1.46 -0.90
N ASN A 247 13.41 1.81 -2.05
CA ASN A 247 12.34 1.02 -2.66
C ASN A 247 12.94 -0.19 -3.39
N SER A 248 12.25 -1.32 -3.36
CA SER A 248 12.75 -2.59 -3.87
C SER A 248 11.76 -3.24 -4.83
N ALA A 249 12.13 -3.26 -6.11
CA ALA A 249 11.43 -3.96 -7.18
C ALA A 249 12.00 -5.38 -7.35
N GLY A 250 11.11 -6.36 -7.51
CA GLY A 250 11.46 -7.74 -7.83
C GLY A 250 12.06 -7.89 -9.22
N TRP A 251 11.62 -7.08 -10.18
CA TRP A 251 12.04 -7.02 -11.57
C TRP A 251 12.55 -5.61 -11.87
N ASP A 252 11.69 -4.63 -12.17
CA ASP A 252 12.15 -3.39 -12.81
C ASP A 252 11.77 -2.11 -12.06
N GLY A 253 12.63 -1.10 -12.13
CA GLY A 253 12.34 0.24 -11.63
C GLY A 253 12.17 0.27 -10.12
N GLY A 254 13.25 0.06 -9.36
CA GLY A 254 13.22 0.05 -7.90
C GLY A 254 12.58 1.32 -7.34
N GLY A 255 13.01 2.49 -7.81
CA GLY A 255 12.37 3.76 -7.48
C GLY A 255 11.13 4.04 -8.33
N MET A 256 11.27 3.98 -9.66
CA MET A 256 10.20 4.26 -10.61
C MET A 256 10.29 3.39 -11.85
N TYR A 257 9.15 2.93 -12.37
CA TYR A 257 9.08 2.31 -13.70
C TYR A 257 8.09 3.07 -14.58
N ASN A 258 8.57 3.50 -15.74
CA ASN A 258 7.78 4.12 -16.80
C ASN A 258 7.63 3.15 -17.97
N TYR A 259 6.42 2.68 -18.20
CA TYR A 259 6.10 1.70 -19.22
C TYR A 259 5.08 2.28 -20.20
N TRP A 260 5.18 1.89 -21.48
CA TRP A 260 4.16 2.13 -22.51
C TRP A 260 3.77 3.61 -22.67
N TYR A 261 4.59 4.38 -23.37
CA TYR A 261 4.37 5.81 -23.66
C TYR A 261 4.31 6.72 -22.41
N SER A 262 4.87 6.28 -21.28
CA SER A 262 4.88 7.03 -20.02
C SER A 262 6.10 7.94 -19.94
N SER A 263 5.94 9.24 -20.21
CA SER A 263 7.06 10.19 -20.25
C SER A 263 6.95 11.26 -19.15
N PRO A 264 7.18 10.89 -17.87
CA PRO A 264 7.04 11.84 -16.77
C PRO A 264 8.06 12.98 -16.82
N THR A 265 7.71 14.08 -16.17
CA THR A 265 8.60 15.24 -16.00
C THR A 265 9.02 15.38 -14.55
N LEU A 266 10.32 15.33 -14.29
CA LEU A 266 10.90 15.36 -12.95
C LEU A 266 11.84 16.56 -12.79
N THR A 267 11.64 17.32 -11.72
CA THR A 267 12.51 18.45 -11.35
C THR A 267 12.97 18.32 -9.91
N ASN A 268 14.28 18.46 -9.68
CA ASN A 268 14.89 18.39 -8.34
C ASN A 268 14.54 17.10 -7.57
N CYS A 269 14.36 15.98 -8.26
CA CYS A 269 14.00 14.72 -7.62
C CYS A 269 15.24 13.90 -7.25
N THR A 270 15.13 13.10 -6.19
CA THR A 270 16.21 12.22 -5.72
C THR A 270 15.76 10.77 -5.73
N PHE A 271 16.58 9.89 -6.29
CA PHE A 271 16.45 8.44 -6.27
C PHE A 271 17.68 7.89 -5.54
N SER A 272 17.50 7.35 -4.32
CA SER A 272 18.62 6.92 -3.49
C SER A 272 18.45 5.52 -2.89
N GLY A 273 19.42 4.64 -3.09
CA GLY A 273 19.40 3.32 -2.44
C GLY A 273 18.25 2.42 -2.90
N ASN A 274 17.65 2.69 -4.07
CA ASN A 274 16.61 1.83 -4.62
C ASN A 274 17.23 0.62 -5.31
N SER A 275 16.52 -0.51 -5.32
CA SER A 275 17.01 -1.74 -5.91
C SER A 275 16.00 -2.39 -6.84
N ALA A 276 16.49 -2.96 -7.94
CA ALA A 276 15.71 -3.73 -8.91
C ALA A 276 16.34 -5.10 -9.15
N GLY A 277 15.50 -6.12 -9.28
CA GLY A 277 15.96 -7.48 -9.49
C GLY A 277 16.43 -7.75 -10.91
N TRP A 278 16.08 -6.91 -11.91
CA TRP A 278 16.58 -6.93 -13.29
C TRP A 278 17.07 -5.55 -13.72
N TYR A 279 16.18 -4.60 -14.00
CA TYR A 279 16.57 -3.34 -14.65
C TYR A 279 16.24 -2.08 -13.85
N GLY A 280 17.09 -1.06 -13.98
CA GLY A 280 16.73 0.29 -13.53
C GLY A 280 16.59 0.38 -12.01
N GLY A 281 17.68 0.21 -11.27
CA GLY A 281 17.65 0.24 -9.80
C GLY A 281 16.98 1.50 -9.27
N GLY A 282 17.31 2.66 -9.85
CA GLY A 282 16.62 3.92 -9.60
C GLY A 282 15.37 4.09 -10.46
N MET A 283 15.52 3.98 -11.79
CA MET A 283 14.43 4.16 -12.75
C MET A 283 14.57 3.21 -13.95
N ASN A 284 13.48 2.58 -14.39
CA ASN A 284 13.41 1.92 -15.70
C ASN A 284 12.48 2.71 -16.64
N ASN A 285 12.84 2.78 -17.92
CA ASN A 285 12.03 3.38 -18.98
C ASN A 285 11.91 2.37 -20.13
N GLU A 286 10.68 2.00 -20.49
CA GLU A 286 10.37 1.12 -21.61
C GLU A 286 9.32 1.78 -22.52
N ASP A 287 9.65 1.94 -23.80
CA ASP A 287 8.87 2.73 -24.78
C ASP A 287 8.49 4.11 -24.23
N SER A 288 9.41 4.72 -23.47
CA SER A 288 9.13 5.85 -22.58
C SER A 288 10.31 6.82 -22.52
N SER A 289 10.06 8.13 -22.63
CA SER A 289 11.12 9.14 -22.77
C SER A 289 10.95 10.28 -21.75
N PRO A 290 11.24 10.04 -20.47
CA PRO A 290 11.04 11.05 -19.43
C PRO A 290 11.97 12.26 -19.59
N THR A 291 11.56 13.39 -19.01
CA THR A 291 12.37 14.62 -18.95
C THR A 291 12.77 14.93 -17.52
N LEU A 292 14.08 15.02 -17.27
CA LEU A 292 14.64 15.21 -15.94
C LEU A 292 15.52 16.47 -15.88
N SER A 293 15.33 17.25 -14.83
CA SER A 293 16.13 18.43 -14.54
C SER A 293 16.60 18.45 -13.09
N ASN A 294 17.90 18.66 -12.87
CA ASN A 294 18.53 18.72 -11.55
C ASN A 294 18.21 17.50 -10.66
N CYS A 295 18.08 16.31 -11.26
CA CYS A 295 17.77 15.09 -10.52
C CYS A 295 19.03 14.35 -10.09
N THR A 296 18.96 13.61 -8.98
CA THR A 296 20.07 12.82 -8.45
C THR A 296 19.68 11.35 -8.34
N PHE A 297 20.51 10.46 -8.87
CA PHE A 297 20.46 9.01 -8.71
C PHE A 297 21.70 8.58 -7.94
N SER A 298 21.54 8.13 -6.70
CA SER A 298 22.66 7.79 -5.82
C SER A 298 22.54 6.43 -5.15
N GLY A 299 23.54 5.57 -5.30
CA GLY A 299 23.56 4.30 -4.57
C GLY A 299 22.45 3.33 -4.96
N ASN A 300 21.85 3.49 -6.15
CA ASN A 300 20.84 2.56 -6.64
C ASN A 300 21.50 1.33 -7.27
N SER A 301 20.83 0.19 -7.21
CA SER A 301 21.39 -1.07 -7.71
C SER A 301 20.41 -1.88 -8.56
N ALA A 302 20.88 -2.38 -9.70
CA ALA A 302 20.17 -3.37 -10.50
C ALA A 302 20.98 -4.67 -10.54
N TYR A 303 20.32 -5.83 -10.53
CA TYR A 303 21.03 -7.09 -10.71
C TYR A 303 21.57 -7.26 -12.13
N ARG A 304 20.85 -6.78 -13.16
CA ARG A 304 21.30 -6.84 -14.55
C ARG A 304 21.81 -5.49 -15.01
N ASP A 305 20.91 -4.58 -15.40
CA ASP A 305 21.27 -3.40 -16.21
C ASP A 305 20.75 -2.10 -15.60
N GLY A 306 21.46 -1.00 -15.82
CA GLY A 306 20.97 0.33 -15.48
C GLY A 306 20.85 0.57 -13.97
N GLY A 307 21.96 0.49 -13.23
CA GLY A 307 21.95 0.60 -11.77
C GLY A 307 21.26 1.88 -11.28
N GLY A 308 21.55 3.01 -11.90
CA GLY A 308 20.82 4.26 -11.71
C GLY A 308 19.58 4.36 -12.60
N MET A 309 19.74 4.16 -13.90
CA MET A 309 18.65 4.23 -14.88
C MET A 309 18.84 3.22 -16.02
N GLU A 310 17.78 2.51 -16.37
CA GLU A 310 17.69 1.73 -17.61
C GLU A 310 16.86 2.48 -18.65
N ASN A 311 17.30 2.48 -19.91
CA ASN A 311 16.50 2.91 -21.06
C ASN A 311 16.33 1.74 -22.03
N TYR A 312 15.32 0.93 -21.74
CA TYR A 312 14.91 -0.26 -22.49
C TYR A 312 14.15 0.16 -23.77
N PRO A 313 14.15 -0.62 -24.88
CA PRO A 313 14.01 -0.14 -26.25
C PRO A 313 13.03 1.01 -26.50
N TYR A 314 13.42 1.88 -27.44
CA TYR A 314 12.66 3.07 -27.86
C TYR A 314 12.53 4.16 -26.78
N SER A 315 13.44 4.18 -25.81
CA SER A 315 13.44 5.14 -24.69
C SER A 315 14.57 6.16 -24.84
N SER A 316 14.23 7.42 -25.10
CA SER A 316 15.20 8.49 -25.33
C SER A 316 14.99 9.65 -24.36
N PRO A 317 15.32 9.46 -23.06
CA PRO A 317 15.07 10.48 -22.05
C PRO A 317 15.94 11.73 -22.28
N THR A 318 15.46 12.87 -21.79
CA THR A 318 16.21 14.14 -21.81
C THR A 318 16.60 14.53 -20.39
N LEU A 319 17.90 14.64 -20.13
CA LEU A 319 18.45 14.95 -18.81
C LEU A 319 19.27 16.24 -18.86
N THR A 320 18.98 17.14 -17.92
CA THR A 320 19.74 18.37 -17.72
C THR A 320 20.20 18.49 -16.27
N ASN A 321 21.49 18.76 -16.06
CA ASN A 321 22.10 18.94 -14.72
C ASN A 321 21.85 17.76 -13.77
N CYS A 322 21.76 16.53 -14.29
CA CYS A 322 21.50 15.35 -13.47
C CYS A 322 22.79 14.71 -12.97
N THR A 323 22.74 14.05 -11.82
CA THR A 323 23.88 13.36 -11.22
C THR A 323 23.57 11.90 -11.01
N PHE A 324 24.44 11.01 -11.47
CA PHE A 324 24.46 9.58 -11.20
C PHE A 324 25.71 9.27 -10.40
N SER A 325 25.56 8.85 -9.15
CA SER A 325 26.70 8.61 -8.25
C SER A 325 26.60 7.31 -7.46
N GLY A 326 27.64 6.49 -7.49
CA GLY A 326 27.69 5.26 -6.68
C GLY A 326 26.63 4.23 -7.03
N ASN A 327 26.04 4.28 -8.23
CA ASN A 327 25.05 3.30 -8.67
C ASN A 327 25.75 2.04 -9.22
N SER A 328 25.12 0.87 -9.10
CA SER A 328 25.71 -0.39 -9.51
C SER A 328 24.78 -1.27 -10.32
N ALA A 329 25.28 -1.89 -11.38
CA ALA A 329 24.61 -2.93 -12.14
C ALA A 329 25.46 -4.21 -12.17
N GLY A 330 24.86 -5.37 -12.44
CA GLY A 330 25.61 -6.61 -12.61
C GLY A 330 26.28 -6.68 -13.97
N ASP A 331 25.51 -6.50 -15.03
CA ASP A 331 25.97 -6.67 -16.41
C ASP A 331 26.35 -5.30 -17.01
N TRP A 332 25.38 -4.40 -17.26
CA TRP A 332 25.60 -3.17 -18.04
C TRP A 332 25.16 -1.88 -17.34
N GLY A 333 25.89 -0.78 -17.56
CA GLY A 333 25.39 0.58 -17.25
C GLY A 333 25.19 0.84 -15.77
N GLY A 334 26.27 0.88 -14.98
CA GLY A 334 26.18 1.12 -13.53
C GLY A 334 25.44 2.42 -13.20
N GLY A 335 25.74 3.49 -13.93
CA GLY A 335 25.02 4.77 -13.86
C GLY A 335 23.76 4.75 -14.71
N MET A 336 23.92 4.52 -16.01
CA MET A 336 22.82 4.44 -16.97
C MET A 336 23.15 3.42 -18.08
N ASP A 337 22.22 2.54 -18.42
CA ASP A 337 22.28 1.75 -19.65
C ASP A 337 21.28 2.26 -20.70
N ASN A 338 21.57 2.01 -21.98
CA ASN A 338 20.73 2.42 -23.10
C ASN A 338 20.66 1.30 -24.13
N TRP A 339 19.53 0.61 -24.15
CA TRP A 339 19.30 -0.57 -24.96
C TRP A 339 18.51 -0.23 -26.25
N ASP A 340 18.91 -0.82 -27.38
CA ASP A 340 18.23 -0.85 -28.70
C ASP A 340 17.30 0.33 -29.06
N ASN A 341 17.77 1.21 -29.96
CA ASN A 341 17.04 2.40 -30.41
C ASN A 341 16.73 3.44 -29.31
N SER A 342 17.35 3.30 -28.15
CA SER A 342 17.39 4.33 -27.10
C SER A 342 18.54 5.30 -27.33
N SER A 343 18.25 6.61 -27.36
CA SER A 343 19.23 7.68 -27.62
C SER A 343 19.01 8.87 -26.67
N PRO A 344 19.44 8.76 -25.40
CA PRO A 344 19.24 9.83 -24.42
C PRO A 344 19.95 11.12 -24.82
N THR A 345 19.36 12.26 -24.44
CA THR A 345 20.01 13.57 -24.56
C THR A 345 20.49 14.03 -23.19
N LEU A 346 21.81 14.15 -23.02
CA LEU A 346 22.43 14.50 -21.74
C LEU A 346 23.10 15.88 -21.82
N THR A 347 22.67 16.82 -20.99
CA THR A 347 23.26 18.16 -20.87
C THR A 347 23.74 18.40 -19.45
N ASN A 348 25.02 18.73 -19.26
CA ASN A 348 25.63 19.00 -17.95
C ASN A 348 25.40 17.88 -16.91
N CYS A 349 25.36 16.62 -17.35
CA CYS A 349 25.16 15.49 -16.44
C CYS A 349 26.50 14.97 -15.90
N THR A 350 26.49 14.48 -14.67
CA THR A 350 27.67 13.93 -13.98
C THR A 350 27.46 12.46 -13.68
N PHE A 351 28.41 11.61 -14.06
CA PHE A 351 28.45 10.19 -13.72
C PHE A 351 29.72 9.91 -12.91
N SER A 352 29.59 9.40 -11.68
CA SER A 352 30.74 9.30 -10.76
C SER A 352 30.65 8.09 -9.83
N GLY A 353 31.72 7.29 -9.77
CA GLY A 353 31.78 6.13 -8.85
C GLY A 353 30.73 5.05 -9.11
N ASN A 354 30.12 5.03 -10.30
CA ASN A 354 29.20 3.99 -10.72
C ASN A 354 29.96 2.74 -11.20
N SER A 355 29.37 1.53 -11.10
CA SER A 355 30.04 0.27 -11.42
C SER A 355 29.13 -0.76 -12.11
N ALA A 356 29.65 -1.46 -13.10
CA ALA A 356 29.05 -2.63 -13.75
C ALA A 356 30.16 -3.52 -14.33
N GLU A 357 29.85 -4.74 -14.78
CA GLU A 357 30.79 -5.57 -15.55
C GLU A 357 31.21 -4.84 -16.83
N GLU A 358 30.26 -4.23 -17.54
CA GLU A 358 30.49 -3.44 -18.74
C GLU A 358 29.84 -2.05 -18.64
N GLY A 359 30.60 -0.98 -18.89
CA GLY A 359 30.07 0.38 -18.90
C GLY A 359 29.61 0.89 -17.52
N GLY A 360 30.55 1.18 -16.61
CA GLY A 360 30.17 1.69 -15.29
C GLY A 360 29.47 3.05 -15.30
N GLY A 361 29.78 3.92 -16.27
CA GLY A 361 29.27 5.28 -16.39
C GLY A 361 27.95 5.35 -17.12
#